data_AF-A0A455STR3-F1
#
_entry.id   AF-A0A455STR3-F1
#
_cell.length_a   1.000
_cell.length_b   1.000
_cell.length_c   1.000
_cell.angle_alpha   90.00
_cell.angle_beta   90.00
_cell.angle_gamma   90.00
#
_symmetry.space_group_name_H-M   'P 1'
#
loop_
_entity.id
_entity.type
_entity.pdbx_description
1 polymer ?
#
loop_
_entity_poly.entity_id
_entity_poly.type
_entity_poly.pdbx_seq_one_letter_code
_entity_poly.pdbx_strand_id
1 'polypeptide(L)'
;MATWEEMASTFSRVTDTLGTKIDTGIFDTVVALNMLGIPTKQSCEGHLDWGVPYPWVALQGEKEHCLRLYRYLSAFYAQHPLSLDTVLILHGIRLCSNGARFHEHFSGKEREQKLRQYQDEMQAFTQFLKTLCSAPDRSI
;
A
#
# COMPACT_ATOMS: atom_id res chain seq x y z
N MET A 1 -17.28 -15.20 0.07
CA MET A 1 -16.16 -14.23 -0.11
C MET A 1 -14.90 -15.05 -0.31
N ALA A 2 -13.97 -14.61 -1.16
CA ALA A 2 -12.69 -15.31 -1.32
C ALA A 2 -11.92 -15.34 0.02
N THR A 3 -11.23 -16.44 0.29
CA THR A 3 -10.32 -16.55 1.45
C THR A 3 -9.02 -15.78 1.16
N TRP A 4 -8.21 -15.58 2.21
CA TRP A 4 -6.89 -14.99 2.06
C TRP A 4 -6.00 -15.84 1.14
N GLU A 5 -6.01 -17.17 1.33
CA GLU A 5 -5.20 -18.10 0.56
C GLU A 5 -5.58 -18.10 -0.93
N GLU A 6 -6.87 -18.03 -1.25
CA GLU A 6 -7.35 -17.95 -2.63
C GLU A 6 -6.89 -16.65 -3.30
N MET A 7 -7.00 -15.53 -2.60
CA MET A 7 -6.59 -14.22 -3.13
C MET A 7 -5.07 -14.14 -3.26
N ALA A 8 -4.31 -14.57 -2.26
CA ALA A 8 -2.86 -14.64 -2.30
C ALA A 8 -2.38 -15.58 -3.43
N SER A 9 -3.02 -16.74 -3.59
CA SER A 9 -2.70 -17.65 -4.70
C SER A 9 -2.93 -16.98 -6.06
N THR A 10 -4.01 -16.21 -6.20
CA THR A 10 -4.30 -15.44 -7.42
C THR A 10 -3.20 -14.42 -7.71
N PHE A 11 -2.86 -13.56 -6.75
CA PHE A 11 -1.85 -12.52 -6.95
C PHE A 11 -0.42 -13.06 -7.04
N SER A 12 -0.13 -14.25 -6.50
CA SER A 12 1.18 -14.90 -6.65
C SER A 12 1.54 -15.25 -8.10
N ARG A 13 0.51 -15.35 -8.96
CA ARG A 13 0.62 -15.64 -10.39
C ARG A 13 0.59 -14.40 -11.26
N VAL A 14 0.23 -13.24 -10.69
CA VAL A 14 0.22 -11.97 -11.42
C VAL A 14 1.65 -11.53 -11.65
N THR A 15 1.93 -11.14 -12.89
CA THR A 15 3.21 -10.56 -13.30
C THR A 15 2.97 -9.29 -14.08
N ASP A 16 3.97 -8.42 -14.14
CA ASP A 16 3.97 -7.29 -15.05
C ASP A 16 4.21 -7.74 -16.50
N THR A 17 4.30 -6.79 -17.43
CA THR A 17 4.56 -7.07 -18.85
C THR A 17 5.94 -7.67 -19.13
N LEU A 18 6.86 -7.64 -18.15
CA LEU A 18 8.20 -8.21 -18.23
C LEU A 18 8.29 -9.59 -17.54
N GLY A 19 7.19 -10.09 -16.97
CA GLY A 19 7.17 -11.34 -16.20
C GLY A 19 7.64 -11.18 -14.75
N THR A 20 7.84 -9.95 -14.27
CA THR A 20 8.26 -9.67 -12.90
C THR A 20 7.09 -9.87 -11.95
N LYS A 21 7.34 -10.57 -10.85
CA LYS A 21 6.35 -10.77 -9.77
C LYS A 21 6.23 -9.52 -8.91
N ILE A 22 5.15 -9.45 -8.14
CA ILE A 22 4.97 -8.42 -7.12
C ILE A 22 6.04 -8.57 -6.03
N ASP A 23 6.65 -7.45 -5.65
CA ASP A 23 7.65 -7.37 -4.59
C ASP A 23 7.11 -7.95 -3.26
N THR A 24 7.93 -8.76 -2.57
CA THR A 24 7.51 -9.48 -1.37
C THR A 24 7.08 -8.55 -0.23
N GLY A 25 7.75 -7.40 -0.09
CA GLY A 25 7.47 -6.42 0.96
C GLY A 25 6.23 -5.56 0.71
N ILE A 26 5.52 -5.75 -0.40
CA ILE A 26 4.22 -5.06 -0.65
C ILE A 26 3.10 -6.01 -1.09
N PHE A 27 3.43 -7.30 -1.27
CA PHE A 27 2.51 -8.33 -1.75
C PHE A 27 1.22 -8.40 -0.92
N ASP A 28 1.34 -8.49 0.40
CA ASP A 28 0.20 -8.59 1.31
C ASP A 28 -0.69 -7.34 1.25
N THR A 29 -0.12 -6.16 1.00
CA THR A 29 -0.88 -4.91 0.81
C THR A 29 -1.79 -5.03 -0.42
N VAL A 30 -1.24 -5.55 -1.52
CA VAL A 30 -2.01 -5.78 -2.76
C VAL A 30 -3.14 -6.77 -2.52
N VAL A 31 -2.85 -7.90 -1.85
CA VAL A 31 -3.85 -8.92 -1.53
C VAL A 31 -4.97 -8.34 -0.67
N ALA A 32 -4.62 -7.63 0.42
CA ALA A 32 -5.58 -7.06 1.35
C ALA A 32 -6.50 -6.02 0.68
N LEU A 33 -5.94 -5.12 -0.13
CA LEU A 33 -6.73 -4.13 -0.86
C LEU A 33 -7.75 -4.81 -1.79
N ASN A 34 -7.34 -5.82 -2.56
CA ASN A 34 -8.25 -6.52 -3.47
C ASN A 34 -9.30 -7.36 -2.72
N MET A 35 -8.96 -7.98 -1.58
CA MET A 35 -9.92 -8.67 -0.72
C MET A 35 -11.01 -7.73 -0.16
N LEU A 36 -10.64 -6.47 0.09
CA LEU A 36 -11.54 -5.42 0.56
C LEU A 36 -12.26 -4.70 -0.58
N GLY A 37 -12.16 -5.23 -1.80
CA GLY A 37 -12.83 -4.68 -2.97
C GLY A 37 -12.25 -3.35 -3.43
N ILE A 38 -10.93 -3.16 -3.29
CA ILE A 38 -10.18 -2.00 -3.82
C ILE A 38 -9.22 -2.55 -4.89
N PRO A 39 -9.61 -2.56 -6.17
CA PRO A 39 -8.78 -3.11 -7.24
C PRO A 39 -7.47 -2.34 -7.43
N THR A 40 -6.37 -3.08 -7.53
CA THR A 40 -5.03 -2.53 -7.72
C THR A 40 -4.53 -2.72 -9.15
N LYS A 41 -3.82 -1.75 -9.68
CA LYS A 41 -3.25 -1.77 -11.04
C LYS A 41 -1.78 -2.21 -11.05
N GLN A 42 -0.95 -1.61 -10.19
CA GLN A 42 0.49 -1.81 -10.10
C GLN A 42 0.97 -1.49 -8.68
N SER A 43 2.13 -2.00 -8.29
CA SER A 43 2.75 -1.69 -6.99
C SER A 43 4.27 -1.78 -7.06
N CYS A 44 4.93 -1.23 -6.06
CA CYS A 44 6.36 -1.38 -5.82
C CYS A 44 6.66 -1.20 -4.32
N GLU A 45 7.57 -1.99 -3.75
CA GLU A 45 7.97 -1.84 -2.33
C GLU A 45 8.93 -0.67 -2.07
N GLY A 46 9.42 -0.06 -3.15
CA GLY A 46 10.37 1.05 -3.14
C GLY A 46 11.82 0.57 -3.15
N HIS A 47 12.61 1.14 -4.05
CA HIS A 47 14.01 0.74 -4.26
C HIS A 47 14.90 1.99 -4.42
N LEU A 48 16.15 1.90 -3.95
CA LEU A 48 17.09 3.03 -4.01
C LEU A 48 17.77 3.14 -5.38
N ASP A 49 18.03 1.99 -6.02
CA ASP A 49 18.83 1.91 -7.25
C ASP A 49 17.98 1.94 -8.54
N TRP A 50 16.67 1.76 -8.41
CA TRP A 50 15.72 1.77 -9.52
C TRP A 50 14.32 2.18 -9.04
N GLY A 51 13.47 2.62 -9.98
CA GLY A 51 12.12 3.05 -9.63
C GLY A 51 12.10 4.29 -8.71
N VAL A 52 11.31 4.24 -7.64
CA VAL A 52 11.21 5.31 -6.64
C VAL A 52 11.53 4.79 -5.25
N PRO A 53 12.16 5.60 -4.36
CA PRO A 53 12.67 5.15 -3.07
C PRO A 53 11.59 5.16 -1.98
N TYR A 54 10.40 4.63 -2.28
CA TYR A 54 9.29 4.51 -1.33
C TYR A 54 8.25 3.50 -1.83
N PRO A 55 7.52 2.81 -0.93
CA PRO A 55 6.48 1.90 -1.31
C PRO A 55 5.25 2.64 -1.86
N TRP A 56 4.63 2.06 -2.87
CA TRP A 56 3.36 2.55 -3.39
C TRP A 56 2.49 1.46 -4.02
N VAL A 57 1.18 1.65 -3.95
CA VAL A 57 0.19 0.84 -4.69
C VAL A 57 -0.68 1.76 -5.52
N ALA A 58 -0.68 1.58 -6.84
CA ALA A 58 -1.57 2.27 -7.75
C ALA A 58 -2.92 1.56 -7.81
N LEU A 59 -4.01 2.28 -7.61
CA LEU A 59 -5.36 1.77 -7.72
C LEU A 59 -5.82 1.76 -9.19
N GLN A 60 -6.65 0.78 -9.55
CA GLN A 60 -7.35 0.74 -10.84
C GLN A 60 -8.72 1.43 -10.77
N GLY A 61 -9.27 1.59 -9.56
CA GLY A 61 -10.68 1.87 -9.34
C GLY A 61 -11.15 3.32 -9.51
N GLU A 62 -12.48 3.47 -9.55
CA GLU A 62 -13.22 4.74 -9.52
C GLU A 62 -13.26 5.39 -8.13
N LYS A 63 -13.92 6.57 -8.03
CA LYS A 63 -13.99 7.39 -6.80
C LYS A 63 -14.47 6.63 -5.56
N GLU A 64 -15.34 5.63 -5.72
CA GLU A 64 -15.81 4.80 -4.61
C GLU A 64 -14.70 3.99 -3.94
N HIS A 65 -13.74 3.48 -4.71
CA HIS A 65 -12.58 2.75 -4.21
C HIS A 65 -11.66 3.69 -3.43
N CYS A 66 -11.46 4.90 -3.95
CA CYS A 66 -10.71 5.95 -3.27
C CYS A 66 -11.38 6.34 -1.94
N LEU A 67 -12.70 6.48 -1.92
CA LEU A 67 -13.46 6.79 -0.70
C LEU A 67 -13.35 5.66 0.32
N ARG A 68 -13.43 4.40 -0.11
CA ARG A 68 -13.26 3.23 0.78
C ARG A 68 -11.86 3.22 1.40
N LEU A 69 -10.82 3.38 0.59
CA LEU A 69 -9.44 3.46 1.08
C LEU A 69 -9.28 4.63 2.06
N TYR A 70 -9.86 5.80 1.74
CA TYR A 70 -9.82 6.96 2.63
C TYR A 70 -10.46 6.67 4.00
N ARG A 71 -11.59 5.95 4.05
CA ARG A 71 -12.21 5.54 5.32
C ARG A 71 -11.30 4.61 6.12
N TYR A 72 -10.65 3.66 5.45
CA TYR A 72 -9.69 2.77 6.10
C TYR A 72 -8.47 3.51 6.66
N LEU A 73 -7.90 4.44 5.89
CA LEU A 73 -6.82 5.32 6.35
C LEU A 73 -7.28 6.18 7.54
N SER A 74 -8.48 6.75 7.48
CA SER A 74 -9.03 7.57 8.56
C SER A 74 -9.22 6.75 9.85
N ALA A 75 -9.74 5.51 9.74
CA ALA A 75 -9.92 4.64 10.89
C ALA A 75 -8.58 4.18 11.49
N PHE A 76 -7.59 3.89 10.64
CA PHE A 76 -6.24 3.53 11.05
C PHE A 76 -5.56 4.68 11.80
N TYR A 77 -5.52 5.89 11.21
CA TYR A 77 -4.85 7.04 11.80
C TYR A 77 -5.59 7.64 13.01
N ALA A 78 -6.88 7.32 13.21
CA ALA A 78 -7.57 7.67 14.46
C ALA A 78 -6.96 6.98 15.69
N GLN A 79 -6.30 5.83 15.50
CA GLN A 79 -5.68 5.04 16.57
C GLN A 79 -4.15 4.98 16.48
N HIS A 80 -3.57 5.41 15.35
CA HIS A 80 -2.13 5.35 15.06
C HIS A 80 -1.60 6.72 14.61
N PRO A 81 -1.55 7.75 15.48
CA PRO A 81 -1.10 9.08 15.08
C PRO A 81 0.39 9.10 14.74
N LEU A 82 0.74 9.71 13.62
CA LEU A 82 2.11 9.83 13.13
C LEU A 82 2.41 11.20 12.54
N SER A 83 3.69 11.43 12.24
CA SER A 83 4.13 12.65 11.56
C SER A 83 3.52 12.76 10.17
N LEU A 84 3.21 13.99 9.75
CA LEU A 84 2.63 14.28 8.43
C LEU A 84 3.49 13.76 7.27
N ASP A 85 4.79 13.58 7.47
CA ASP A 85 5.68 13.02 6.47
C ASP A 85 5.44 11.53 6.23
N THR A 86 5.17 10.77 7.29
CA THR A 86 5.09 9.30 7.25
C THR A 86 3.71 8.80 6.87
N VAL A 87 2.64 9.53 7.25
CA VAL A 87 1.25 9.09 7.01
C VAL A 87 1.01 8.76 5.53
N LEU A 88 0.29 7.66 5.29
CA LEU A 88 -0.14 7.21 3.99
C LEU A 88 -1.30 8.06 3.50
N ILE A 89 -1.23 8.45 2.23
CA ILE A 89 -2.26 9.20 1.53
C ILE A 89 -2.52 8.57 0.16
N LEU A 90 -3.64 8.96 -0.45
CA LEU A 90 -3.88 8.72 -1.86
C LEU A 90 -3.42 9.95 -2.66
N HIS A 91 -2.25 9.87 -3.30
CA HIS A 91 -1.76 10.89 -4.21
C HIS A 91 -2.05 10.51 -5.68
N GLY A 92 -3.06 11.15 -6.27
CA GLY A 92 -3.60 10.72 -7.56
C GLY A 92 -4.25 9.35 -7.41
N ILE A 93 -3.67 8.34 -8.06
CA ILE A 93 -4.10 6.93 -7.90
C ILE A 93 -3.18 6.12 -6.99
N ARG A 94 -2.09 6.69 -6.47
CA ARG A 94 -1.09 5.96 -5.67
C ARG A 94 -1.33 6.13 -4.18
N LEU A 95 -1.53 5.02 -3.49
CA LEU A 95 -1.36 4.93 -2.04
C LEU A 95 0.15 4.96 -1.74
N CYS A 96 0.62 5.97 -1.01
CA CYS A 96 2.02 6.12 -0.60
C CYS A 96 2.14 7.07 0.61
N SER A 97 3.29 7.11 1.27
CA SER A 97 3.56 8.11 2.32
C SER A 97 3.51 9.54 1.77
N ASN A 98 3.01 10.49 2.55
CA ASN A 98 2.82 11.88 2.11
C ASN A 98 4.15 12.59 1.83
N GLY A 99 5.21 12.31 2.60
CA GLY A 99 6.55 12.86 2.40
C GLY A 99 7.27 12.32 1.16
N ALA A 100 6.87 11.16 0.64
CA ALA A 100 7.47 10.52 -0.54
C ALA A 100 7.46 11.41 -1.80
N ARG A 101 6.55 12.38 -1.84
CA ARG A 101 6.40 13.37 -2.92
C ARG A 101 7.62 14.26 -3.09
N PHE A 102 8.45 14.35 -2.05
CA PHE A 102 9.65 15.19 -2.03
C PHE A 102 10.94 14.38 -2.18
N HIS A 103 10.86 13.08 -2.50
CA HIS A 103 12.02 12.18 -2.54
C HIS A 103 13.17 12.66 -3.45
N GLU A 104 12.86 13.38 -4.52
CA GLU A 104 13.86 13.95 -5.43
C GLU A 104 14.77 14.97 -4.72
N HIS A 105 14.28 15.63 -3.68
CA HIS A 105 15.00 16.62 -2.89
C HIS A 105 15.78 16.01 -1.71
N PHE A 106 15.55 14.74 -1.39
CA PHE A 106 16.26 14.06 -0.31
C PHE A 106 17.65 13.61 -0.75
N SER A 107 18.63 13.74 0.13
CA SER A 107 19.96 13.13 -0.05
C SER A 107 19.87 11.59 -0.05
N GLY A 108 20.93 10.92 -0.52
CA GLY A 108 20.95 9.45 -0.54
C GLY A 108 20.72 8.80 0.84
N LYS A 109 21.31 9.38 1.90
CA LYS A 109 21.09 8.92 3.28
C LYS A 109 19.65 9.13 3.75
N GLU A 110 19.06 10.28 3.42
CA GLU A 110 17.66 10.55 3.75
C GLU A 110 16.73 9.61 3.00
N ARG A 111 16.98 9.32 1.71
CA ARG A 111 16.19 8.34 0.94
C ARG A 111 16.23 6.96 1.58
N GLU A 112 17.40 6.49 2.00
CA GLU A 112 17.52 5.20 2.69
C GLU A 112 16.73 5.18 4.01
N GLN A 113 16.85 6.22 4.82
CA GLN A 113 16.11 6.33 6.07
C GLN A 113 14.59 6.39 5.84
N LYS A 114 14.15 7.22 4.89
CA LYS A 114 12.74 7.40 4.55
C LYS A 114 12.14 6.14 3.95
N LEU A 115 12.86 5.44 3.07
CA LEU A 115 12.39 4.18 2.50
C LEU A 115 12.00 3.18 3.60
N ARG A 116 12.88 2.98 4.60
CA ARG A 116 12.60 2.09 5.74
C ARG A 116 11.36 2.56 6.51
N GLN A 117 11.30 3.84 6.86
CA GLN A 117 10.14 4.42 7.58
C GLN A 117 8.82 4.24 6.82
N TYR A 118 8.84 4.42 5.50
CA TYR A 118 7.64 4.30 4.68
C TYR A 118 7.24 2.84 4.44
N GLN A 119 8.21 1.93 4.35
CA GLN A 119 7.95 0.48 4.31
C GLN A 119 7.32 0.00 5.62
N ASP A 120 7.87 0.40 6.77
CA ASP A 120 7.34 0.06 8.09
C ASP A 120 5.88 0.53 8.22
N GLU A 121 5.58 1.74 7.77
CA GLU A 121 4.22 2.29 7.84
C GLU A 121 3.25 1.59 6.86
N MET A 122 3.70 1.28 5.64
CA MET A 122 2.92 0.46 4.71
C MET A 122 2.60 -0.91 5.30
N GLN A 123 3.56 -1.52 6.01
CA GLN A 123 3.36 -2.79 6.70
C GLN A 123 2.39 -2.68 7.88
N ALA A 124 2.52 -1.64 8.71
CA ALA A 124 1.57 -1.37 9.79
C ALA A 124 0.13 -1.23 9.27
N PHE A 125 -0.05 -0.45 8.20
CA PHE A 125 -1.35 -0.33 7.55
C PHE A 125 -1.84 -1.65 6.95
N THR A 126 -0.94 -2.44 6.35
CA THR A 126 -1.26 -3.77 5.82
C THR A 126 -1.78 -4.70 6.91
N GLN A 127 -1.15 -4.73 8.08
CA GLN A 127 -1.65 -5.53 9.21
C GLN A 127 -3.04 -5.07 9.64
N PHE A 128 -3.27 -3.77 9.71
CA PHE A 128 -4.61 -3.23 9.97
C PHE A 128 -5.64 -3.74 8.95
N LEU A 129 -5.35 -3.66 7.65
CA LEU A 129 -6.26 -4.18 6.61
C LEU A 129 -6.52 -5.69 6.73
N LYS A 130 -5.53 -6.49 7.14
CA LYS A 130 -5.70 -7.95 7.36
C LYS A 130 -6.69 -8.25 8.48
N THR A 131 -6.75 -7.41 9.52
CA THR A 131 -7.76 -7.54 10.58
C THR A 131 -9.17 -7.35 10.02
N LEU A 132 -9.37 -6.37 9.13
CA LEU A 132 -10.64 -6.12 8.45
C LEU A 132 -11.03 -7.26 7.49
N CYS A 133 -10.07 -7.87 6.81
CA CYS A 133 -10.33 -9.00 5.91
C CYS A 133 -10.90 -10.22 6.65
N SER A 134 -10.52 -10.37 7.93
CA SER A 134 -10.94 -11.46 8.81
C SER A 134 -12.27 -11.17 9.53
N ALA A 135 -12.74 -9.91 9.52
CA ALA A 135 -13.99 -9.52 10.13
C ALA A 135 -15.21 -9.98 9.30
N PRO A 136 -16.30 -10.42 9.96
CA PRO A 136 -17.51 -10.88 9.27
C PRO A 136 -18.23 -9.74 8.54
N ASP A 137 -18.10 -8.51 9.04
CA ASP A 137 -18.50 -7.29 8.36
C ASP A 137 -17.23 -6.49 8.00
N ARG A 138 -16.95 -6.35 6.71
CA ARG A 138 -15.76 -5.67 6.17
C ARG A 138 -15.97 -4.17 6.01
N SER A 139 -17.05 -3.64 6.60
CA SER A 139 -17.33 -2.21 6.70
C SER A 139 -16.78 -1.64 8.02
N ILE A 140 -16.32 -0.39 7.96
CA ILE A 140 -16.03 0.46 9.12
C ILE A 140 -16.97 1.66 9.06
#